data_AF-A0A3M1TQX8-F1
#
_entry.id   AF-A0A3M1TQX8-F1
#
_cell.length_a   1.000
_cell.length_b   1.000
_cell.length_c   1.000
_cell.angle_alpha   90.00
_cell.angle_beta   90.00
_cell.angle_gamma   90.00
#
_symmetry.space_group_name_H-M   'P 1'
#
loop_
_entity.id
_entity.type
_entity.pdbx_description
1 polymer ?
#
loop_
_entity_poly.entity_id
_entity_poly.type
_entity_poly.pdbx_seq_one_letter_code
_entity_poly.pdbx_strand_id
1 'polypeptide(L)'
;MFREDWLERVIQEIADLLAGALDLAHRGEHEAALEQIERGYARLLGPQRELLGLVDGASLATLLGDAEKTRALARLLQAEATVHQARGDARAARRAEALAEGLSAAASHVA
;
A
#
# COMPACT_ATOMS: atom_id res chain seq x y z
N MET A 1 -4.57 -9.26 22.58
CA MET A 1 -6.00 -8.89 22.48
C MET A 1 -6.20 -7.49 21.93
N PHE A 2 -6.20 -6.38 22.67
CA PHE A 2 -6.58 -5.06 22.10
C PHE A 2 -5.75 -4.57 20.90
N ARG A 3 -4.46 -4.92 20.83
CA ARG A 3 -3.56 -4.50 19.72
C ARG A 3 -3.79 -5.31 18.44
N GLU A 4 -4.04 -6.61 18.57
CA GLU A 4 -4.29 -7.52 17.45
C GLU A 4 -5.64 -7.18 16.81
N ASP A 5 -6.69 -7.00 17.62
CA ASP A 5 -8.02 -6.62 17.14
C ASP A 5 -8.01 -5.26 16.42
N TRP A 6 -7.20 -4.31 16.90
CA TRP A 6 -7.06 -3.01 16.24
C TRP A 6 -6.34 -3.12 14.89
N LEU A 7 -5.26 -3.92 14.82
CA LEU A 7 -4.51 -4.10 13.59
C LEU A 7 -5.31 -4.86 12.53
N GLU A 8 -6.04 -5.90 12.94
CA GLU A 8 -6.93 -6.67 12.06
C GLU A 8 -8.02 -5.77 11.47
N ARG A 9 -8.64 -4.90 12.29
CA ARG A 9 -9.60 -3.90 11.80
C ARG A 9 -8.97 -2.93 10.80
N VAL A 10 -7.76 -2.45 11.04
CA VAL A 10 -7.05 -1.56 10.12
C VAL A 10 -6.76 -2.27 8.79
N ILE A 11 -6.34 -3.53 8.83
CA ILE A 11 -6.09 -4.34 7.63
C ILE A 11 -7.38 -4.56 6.85
N GLN A 12 -8.49 -4.84 7.53
CA GLN A 12 -9.78 -4.99 6.87
C GLN A 12 -10.25 -3.69 6.22
N GLU A 13 -10.15 -2.56 6.92
CA GLU A 13 -10.47 -1.23 6.37
C GLU A 13 -9.61 -0.92 5.12
N ILE A 14 -8.34 -1.33 5.12
CA ILE A 14 -7.44 -1.18 3.96
C ILE A 14 -7.89 -2.11 2.81
N ALA A 15 -8.28 -3.35 3.10
CA ALA A 15 -8.78 -4.27 2.09
C ALA A 15 -10.04 -3.73 1.39
N ASP A 16 -10.95 -3.13 2.15
CA ASP A 16 -12.17 -2.52 1.62
C ASP A 16 -11.86 -1.29 0.76
N LEU A 17 -10.93 -0.43 1.20
CA LEU A 17 -10.43 0.70 0.41
C LEU A 17 -9.77 0.25 -0.89
N LEU A 18 -9.01 -0.85 -0.85
CA LEU A 18 -8.36 -1.42 -2.02
C LEU A 18 -9.37 -1.94 -3.04
N ALA A 19 -10.39 -2.66 -2.58
CA ALA A 19 -11.46 -3.15 -3.46
C ALA A 19 -12.17 -1.98 -4.17
N GLY A 20 -12.48 -0.90 -3.43
CA GLY A 20 -13.10 0.29 -4.00
C GLY A 20 -12.20 1.04 -4.99
N ALA A 21 -10.90 1.16 -4.70
CA ALA A 21 -9.95 1.81 -5.59
C ALA A 21 -9.81 1.06 -6.92
N LEU A 22 -9.77 -0.27 -6.88
CA LEU A 22 -9.68 -1.10 -8.07
C LEU A 22 -10.96 -1.05 -8.92
N ASP A 23 -12.14 -1.03 -8.30
CA ASP A 23 -13.42 -0.83 -9.01
C ASP A 23 -13.45 0.53 -9.73
N LEU A 24 -13.06 1.60 -9.04
CA LEU A 24 -12.98 2.94 -9.62
C LEU A 24 -12.01 2.99 -10.81
N ALA A 25 -10.84 2.36 -10.67
CA ALA A 25 -9.88 2.29 -11.77
C ALA A 25 -10.40 1.49 -12.97
N HIS A 26 -11.13 0.39 -12.73
CA HIS A 26 -11.77 -0.36 -13.82
C HIS A 26 -12.81 0.47 -14.58
N ARG A 27 -13.47 1.40 -13.89
CA ARG A 27 -14.44 2.35 -14.46
C ARG A 27 -13.78 3.58 -15.09
N GLY A 28 -12.45 3.69 -15.06
CA GLY A 28 -11.69 4.83 -15.58
C GLY A 28 -11.63 6.03 -14.64
N GLU A 29 -12.16 5.92 -13.42
CA GLU A 29 -12.19 6.98 -12.40
C GLU A 29 -10.85 7.02 -11.62
N HIS A 30 -9.74 7.15 -12.34
CA HIS A 30 -8.39 6.96 -11.80
C HIS A 30 -8.02 7.93 -10.67
N GLU A 31 -8.46 9.20 -10.73
CA GLU A 31 -8.17 10.15 -9.65
C GLU A 31 -8.89 9.79 -8.36
N ALA A 32 -10.15 9.37 -8.45
CA ALA A 32 -10.92 8.92 -7.29
C ALA A 32 -10.32 7.61 -6.70
N ALA A 33 -9.80 6.74 -7.56
CA ALA A 33 -9.08 5.54 -7.13
C ALA A 33 -7.79 5.89 -6.37
N LEU A 34 -7.00 6.85 -6.88
CA LEU A 34 -5.79 7.34 -6.22
C LEU A 34 -6.12 8.01 -4.89
N GLU A 35 -7.19 8.81 -4.80
CA GLU A 35 -7.64 9.37 -3.53
C GLU A 35 -8.01 8.30 -2.49
N GLN A 36 -8.60 7.18 -2.92
CA GLN A 36 -8.86 6.05 -2.02
C GLN A 36 -7.57 5.41 -1.51
N ILE A 37 -6.60 5.19 -2.40
CA ILE A 37 -5.28 4.67 -2.03
C ILE A 37 -4.60 5.61 -1.03
N GLU A 38 -4.71 6.92 -1.24
CA GLU A 38 -4.15 7.92 -0.34
C GLU A 38 -4.77 7.88 1.07
N ARG A 39 -6.07 7.63 1.17
CA ARG A 39 -6.72 7.36 2.46
C ARG A 39 -6.17 6.08 3.11
N GLY A 40 -5.87 5.05 2.31
CA GLY A 40 -5.21 3.84 2.76
C GLY A 40 -3.83 4.10 3.37
N TYR A 41 -3.01 4.93 2.72
CA TYR A 41 -1.72 5.35 3.26
C TYR A 41 -1.84 6.15 4.55
N ALA A 42 -2.73 7.14 4.60
CA ALA A 42 -2.97 7.90 5.82
C ALA A 42 -3.43 7.00 6.98
N ARG A 43 -4.20 5.96 6.69
CA ARG A 43 -4.68 5.01 7.71
C ARG A 43 -3.57 4.08 8.21
N LEU A 44 -2.75 3.54 7.31
CA LEU A 44 -1.71 2.57 7.64
C LEU A 44 -0.45 3.23 8.22
N LEU A 45 -0.01 4.33 7.61
CA LEU A 45 1.25 5.00 7.89
C LEU A 45 1.07 6.29 8.68
N GLY A 46 -0.14 6.88 8.75
CA GLY A 46 -0.34 8.17 9.42
C GLY A 46 0.68 9.21 8.96
N PRO A 47 1.45 9.84 9.87
CA PRO A 47 2.45 10.86 9.54
C PRO A 47 3.67 10.31 8.81
N GLN A 48 3.92 8.99 8.83
CA GLN A 48 5.08 8.37 8.19
C GLN A 48 4.96 8.22 6.66
N ARG A 49 3.90 8.75 6.03
CA ARG A 49 3.68 8.67 4.57
C ARG A 49 4.86 9.21 3.76
N GLU A 50 5.53 10.26 4.24
CA GLU A 50 6.66 10.88 3.55
C GLU A 50 7.81 9.91 3.28
N LEU A 51 7.89 8.81 4.04
CA LEU A 51 8.90 7.77 3.86
C LEU A 51 8.75 6.99 2.55
N LEU A 52 7.55 6.92 1.96
CA LEU A 52 7.29 6.14 0.73
C LEU A 52 8.12 6.60 -0.48
N GLY A 53 8.63 7.84 -0.46
CA GLY A 53 9.50 8.37 -1.53
C GLY A 53 10.96 8.51 -1.13
N LEU A 54 11.33 8.23 0.12
CA LEU A 54 12.66 8.52 0.67
C LEU A 54 13.55 7.28 0.79
N VAL A 55 12.95 6.10 0.90
CA VAL A 55 13.65 4.85 1.20
C VAL A 55 13.13 3.70 0.34
N ASP A 56 13.92 2.64 0.20
CA ASP A 56 13.52 1.42 -0.51
C ASP A 56 12.57 0.54 0.33
N GLY A 57 11.96 -0.46 -0.32
CA GLY A 57 10.99 -1.34 0.33
C GLY A 57 11.55 -2.14 1.52
N ALA A 58 12.83 -2.52 1.49
CA ALA A 58 13.47 -3.25 2.58
C ALA A 58 13.70 -2.35 3.82
N SER A 59 14.14 -1.12 3.58
CA SER A 59 14.29 -0.11 4.63
C SER A 59 12.93 0.27 5.23
N LEU A 60 11.89 0.41 4.40
CA LEU A 60 10.52 0.64 4.87
C LEU A 60 10.02 -0.49 5.76
N ALA A 61 10.22 -1.75 5.36
CA ALA A 61 9.83 -2.90 6.20
C ALA A 61 10.53 -2.87 7.57
N THR A 62 11.82 -2.54 7.58
CA THR A 62 12.60 -2.39 8.82
C THR A 62 12.06 -1.27 9.71
N LEU A 63 11.69 -0.13 9.12
CA LEU A 63 11.12 1.01 9.84
C LEU A 63 9.71 0.72 10.38
N LEU A 64 8.91 -0.05 9.65
CA LEU A 64 7.57 -0.46 10.08
C LEU A 64 7.62 -1.45 11.24
N GLY A 65 8.63 -2.32 11.27
CA GLY A 65 8.90 -3.27 12.36
C GLY A 65 7.78 -4.28 12.62
N ASP A 66 6.82 -4.39 11.69
CA ASP A 66 5.61 -5.20 11.82
C ASP A 66 5.32 -5.89 10.48
N ALA A 67 5.30 -7.22 10.49
CA ALA A 67 5.15 -8.03 9.28
C ALA A 67 3.78 -7.85 8.63
N GLU A 68 2.70 -7.70 9.40
CA GLU A 68 1.36 -7.51 8.86
C GLU A 68 1.20 -6.12 8.25
N LYS A 69 1.74 -5.07 8.89
CA LYS A 69 1.78 -3.73 8.29
C LYS A 69 2.59 -3.69 7.01
N THR A 70 3.72 -4.40 7.00
CA THR A 70 4.57 -4.52 5.81
C THR A 70 3.80 -5.16 4.64
N ARG A 71 3.08 -6.26 4.91
CA ARG A 71 2.23 -6.92 3.89
C ARG A 71 1.06 -6.04 3.44
N ALA A 72 0.40 -5.35 4.36
CA ALA A 72 -0.68 -4.42 4.05
C ALA A 72 -0.18 -3.28 3.15
N LEU A 73 1.01 -2.74 3.45
CA LEU A 73 1.61 -1.68 2.64
C LEU A 73 1.99 -2.18 1.23
N ALA A 74 2.56 -3.38 1.13
CA ALA A 74 2.87 -3.98 -0.17
C ALA A 74 1.61 -4.12 -1.05
N ARG A 75 0.47 -4.52 -0.47
CA ARG A 75 -0.82 -4.61 -1.18
C ARG A 75 -1.35 -3.24 -1.62
N LEU A 76 -1.21 -2.20 -0.78
CA LEU A 76 -1.56 -0.82 -1.16
C LEU A 76 -0.77 -0.36 -2.39
N LEU A 77 0.55 -0.57 -2.37
CA LEU A 77 1.43 -0.19 -3.49
C LEU A 77 1.14 -0.99 -4.77
N GLN A 78 0.76 -2.27 -4.67
CA GLN A 78 0.33 -3.07 -5.83
C GLN A 78 -0.95 -2.52 -6.47
N ALA A 79 -1.91 -2.09 -5.65
CA ALA A 79 -3.11 -1.46 -6.18
C ALA A 79 -2.79 -0.10 -6.80
N GLU A 80 -1.97 0.73 -6.17
CA GLU A 80 -1.50 1.99 -6.74
C GLU A 80 -0.84 1.80 -8.10
N ALA A 81 0.02 0.79 -8.22
CA ALA A 81 0.63 0.42 -9.49
C ALA A 81 -0.43 0.09 -10.54
N THR A 82 -1.42 -0.74 -10.18
CA THR A 82 -2.53 -1.11 -11.07
C THR A 82 -3.31 0.11 -11.55
N VAL A 83 -3.62 1.05 -10.65
CA VAL A 83 -4.32 2.29 -11.00
C VAL A 83 -3.47 3.16 -11.95
N HIS A 84 -2.17 3.29 -11.69
CA HIS A 84 -1.26 4.03 -12.57
C HIS A 84 -1.10 3.36 -13.94
N GLN A 85 -1.05 2.03 -14.01
CA GLN A 85 -1.05 1.29 -15.27
C GLN A 85 -2.33 1.56 -16.07
N ALA A 86 -3.50 1.47 -15.45
CA ALA A 86 -4.79 1.74 -16.08
C ALA A 86 -4.89 3.18 -16.62
N ARG A 87 -4.29 4.13 -15.91
CA ARG A 87 -4.18 5.54 -16.31
C ARG A 87 -3.13 5.79 -17.42
N GLY A 88 -2.27 4.83 -17.72
CA GLY A 88 -1.16 4.97 -18.68
C GLY A 88 0.11 5.63 -18.11
N ASP A 89 0.21 5.80 -16.79
CA ASP A 89 1.43 6.29 -16.13
C ASP A 89 2.37 5.14 -15.77
N ALA A 90 3.05 4.60 -16.77
CA ALA A 90 3.99 3.49 -16.61
C ALA A 90 5.18 3.82 -15.69
N ARG A 91 5.52 5.10 -15.50
CA ARG A 91 6.62 5.49 -14.60
C ARG A 91 6.18 5.39 -13.15
N ALA A 92 5.00 5.91 -12.82
CA ALA A 92 4.46 5.79 -11.46
C ALA A 92 4.17 4.33 -11.11
N ALA A 93 3.58 3.56 -12.04
CA ALA A 93 3.33 2.14 -11.85
C ALA A 93 4.58 1.35 -11.44
N ARG A 94 5.67 1.45 -12.22
CA ARG A 94 6.92 0.74 -11.92
C ARG A 94 7.56 1.12 -10.59
N ARG A 95 7.41 2.38 -10.16
CA ARG A 95 7.93 2.81 -8.86
C ARG A 95 7.16 2.16 -7.72
N ALA A 96 5.83 2.14 -7.81
CA ALA A 96 4.98 1.49 -6.82
C ALA A 96 5.22 -0.03 -6.78
N GLU A 97 5.37 -0.68 -7.94
CA GLU A 97 5.74 -2.09 -8.05
C GLU A 97 7.08 -2.41 -7.36
N ALA A 98 8.14 -1.66 -7.66
CA ALA A 98 9.46 -1.90 -7.08
C ALA A 98 9.46 -1.78 -5.55
N LEU A 99 8.70 -0.81 -5.00
CA LEU A 99 8.54 -0.68 -3.55
C LEU A 99 7.74 -1.84 -2.96
N ALA A 100 6.66 -2.27 -3.61
CA ALA A 100 5.85 -3.40 -3.17
C ALA A 100 6.64 -4.72 -3.15
N GLU A 101 7.47 -4.95 -4.17
CA GLU A 101 8.35 -6.11 -4.25
C GLU A 101 9.37 -6.11 -3.10
N GLY A 102 10.02 -4.98 -2.83
CA GLY A 102 10.97 -4.85 -1.73
C GLY A 102 10.32 -5.14 -0.37
N LEU A 103 9.12 -4.62 -0.13
CA LEU A 103 8.36 -4.90 1.10
C LEU A 103 7.96 -6.38 1.21
N SER A 104 7.51 -7.00 0.11
CA SER A 104 7.09 -8.40 0.08
C SER A 104 8.26 -9.35 0.33
N ALA A 105 9.42 -9.05 -0.25
CA ALA A 105 10.66 -9.81 -0.02
C ALA A 105 11.13 -9.72 1.43
N ALA A 106 11.04 -8.53 2.04
CA ALA A 106 11.38 -8.32 3.44
C ALA A 106 10.38 -9.01 4.40
N ALA A 107 9.08 -8.97 4.10
CA ALA A 107 8.06 -9.65 4.90
C ALA A 107 8.21 -11.18 4.93
N SER A 108 8.82 -11.75 3.88
CA SER A 108 9.08 -13.20 3.77
C SER A 108 10.27 -13.68 4.61
N HIS A 109 11.15 -12.77 5.06
CA HIS A 109 12.34 -13.09 5.86
C HIS A 109 12.11 -12.97 7.38
N VAL A 110 10.94 -12.49 7.81
CA VAL A 110 10.60 -12.23 9.23
C VAL A 110 9.67 -13.32 9.82
N ALA A 111 9.36 -14.37 9.05
CA ALA A 111 8.57 -15.53 9.50
C ALA A 111 9.48 -16.64 10.06
#